data_AF-A0A958VL20-F1
#
_entry.id   AF-A0A958VL20-F1
#
_cell.length_a   1.000
_cell.length_b   1.000
_cell.length_c   1.000
_cell.angle_alpha   90.00
_cell.angle_beta   90.00
_cell.angle_gamma   90.00
#
_symmetry.space_group_name_H-M   'P 1'
#
loop_
_entity.id
_entity.type
_entity.pdbx_description
1 polymer ?
#
loop_
_entity_poly.entity_id
_entity_poly.type
_entity_poly.pdbx_seq_one_letter_code
_entity_poly.pdbx_strand_id
1 'polypeptide(L)' 'MLKLSSPLLTGVETEKPAYELADIFRLYGDEYRRQYHVSHQQRLVMRDIVQCRTAALGGHVDECDSCGGLR' A
#
# COMPACT_ATOMS: atom_id res chain seq x y z
N MET A 1 -12.43 -32.87 -24.85
CA MET A 1 -13.10 -31.86 -24.00
C MET A 1 -12.06 -31.23 -23.12
N LEU A 2 -11.45 -30.14 -23.60
CA LEU A 2 -10.35 -29.45 -22.94
C LEU A 2 -10.91 -28.73 -21.71
N LYS A 3 -10.60 -29.24 -20.52
CA LYS A 3 -10.71 -28.46 -19.28
C LYS A 3 -9.64 -27.37 -19.38
N LEU A 4 -10.04 -26.12 -19.64
CA LEU A 4 -9.17 -24.96 -19.49
C LEU A 4 -8.93 -24.74 -17.99
N SER A 5 -7.93 -25.41 -17.46
CA SER A 5 -7.31 -25.03 -16.19
C SER A 5 -6.51 -23.75 -16.46
N SER A 6 -7.10 -22.58 -16.23
CA SER A 6 -6.40 -21.30 -16.37
C SER A 6 -5.49 -21.09 -15.14
N PRO A 7 -4.15 -21.10 -15.26
CA PRO A 7 -3.23 -21.04 -14.12
C PRO A 7 -3.00 -19.62 -13.57
N LEU A 8 -3.76 -18.61 -14.02
CA LEU A 8 -3.40 -17.20 -13.83
C LEU A 8 -3.91 -16.54 -12.54
N LEU A 9 -4.38 -17.32 -11.56
CA LEU A 9 -4.88 -16.82 -10.27
C LEU A 9 -4.22 -17.50 -9.05
N THR A 10 -2.96 -17.92 -9.16
CA THR A 10 -2.16 -18.22 -7.97
C THR A 10 -1.30 -17.02 -7.63
N GLY A 11 -1.74 -16.23 -6.65
CA GLY A 11 -0.93 -15.29 -5.89
C GLY A 11 -0.31 -14.15 -6.70
N VAL A 12 -0.85 -12.93 -6.54
CA VAL A 12 -0.02 -11.76 -6.82
C VAL A 12 1.10 -11.74 -5.76
N GLU A 13 2.23 -12.37 -6.07
CA GLU A 13 3.47 -12.21 -5.31
C GLU A 13 3.99 -10.79 -5.59
N THR A 14 3.45 -9.81 -4.88
CA THR A 14 4.08 -8.49 -4.82
C THR A 14 5.32 -8.63 -3.95
N GLU A 15 6.50 -8.67 -4.58
CA GLU A 15 7.75 -8.57 -3.82
C GLU A 15 7.70 -7.33 -2.94
N LYS A 16 7.83 -7.53 -1.62
CA LYS A 16 7.75 -6.42 -0.67
C LYS A 16 8.91 -5.46 -0.94
N PRO A 17 8.65 -4.19 -1.27
CA PRO A 17 9.72 -3.24 -1.52
C PRO A 17 10.58 -3.06 -0.26
N ALA A 18 11.87 -2.82 -0.46
CA ALA A 18 12.83 -2.61 0.64
C ALA A 18 12.49 -1.37 1.50
N TYR A 19 11.77 -0.41 0.92
CA TYR A 19 11.28 0.78 1.60
C TYR A 19 9.82 1.02 1.26
N GLU A 20 9.03 1.37 2.27
CA GLU A 20 7.67 1.85 2.10
C GLU A 20 7.63 3.38 2.14
N LEU A 21 6.53 3.97 1.66
CA LEU A 21 6.36 5.42 1.69
C LEU A 21 6.43 5.99 3.13
N ALA A 22 6.00 5.22 4.12
CA ALA A 22 6.13 5.59 5.52
C ALA A 22 7.59 5.72 5.97
N ASP A 23 8.50 4.90 5.44
CA ASP A 23 9.93 4.98 5.78
C ASP A 23 10.55 6.26 5.24
N ILE A 24 10.18 6.66 4.03
CA ILE A 24 10.60 7.92 3.43
C ILE A 24 10.16 9.10 4.31
N PHE A 25 8.91 9.12 4.80
CA PHE A 25 8.44 10.19 5.67
C PHE A 25 9.09 10.18 7.06
N ARG A 26 9.40 9.01 7.63
CA ARG A 26 10.12 8.91 8.91
C ARG A 26 11.54 9.46 8.80
N LEU A 27 12.24 9.16 7.71
CA LEU A 27 13.64 9.56 7.52
C LEU A 27 13.76 11.03 7.07
N TYR A 28 12.93 11.46 6.12
CA TYR A 28 13.12 12.73 5.40
C TYR A 28 11.97 13.73 5.59
N GLY A 29 10.85 13.31 6.20
CA GLY A 29 9.65 14.14 6.27
C GLY A 29 9.84 15.42 7.07
N ASP A 30 10.69 15.40 8.10
CA ASP A 30 10.96 16.57 8.94
C ASP A 30 11.75 17.64 8.19
N GLU A 31 12.76 17.23 7.42
CA GLU A 31 13.55 18.13 6.59
C GLU A 31 12.72 18.71 5.46
N TYR A 32 11.91 17.88 4.79
CA TYR A 32 11.00 18.31 3.74
C TYR A 32 10.03 19.40 4.23
N ARG A 33 9.45 19.24 5.42
CA ARG A 33 8.53 20.25 6.01
C ARG A 33 9.22 21.56 6.41
N ARG A 34 10.53 21.56 6.64
CA ARG A 34 11.32 22.78 6.89
C ARG A 34 11.66 23.49 5.59
N GLN A 35 11.95 22.74 4.53
CA GLN A 35 12.39 23.28 3.26
C GLN A 35 11.24 23.78 2.38
N TYR A 36 10.08 23.14 2.44
CA TYR A 36 8.94 23.43 1.57
C TYR A 36 7.71 23.84 2.36
N HIS A 37 6.86 24.68 1.75
CA HIS A 37 5.55 24.96 2.31
C HIS A 37 4.66 23.71 2.20
N VAL A 38 4.22 23.19 3.34
CA VAL A 38 3.35 22.02 3.41
C VAL A 38 2.02 22.43 4.03
N SER A 39 0.94 22.21 3.27
CA SER A 39 -0.42 22.53 3.72
C SER A 39 -0.81 21.70 4.94
N HIS A 40 -1.83 22.15 5.66
CA HIS A 40 -2.36 21.38 6.79
C HIS A 40 -2.80 19.96 6.39
N GLN A 41 -3.50 19.84 5.26
CA GLN A 41 -3.96 18.54 4.75
C GLN A 41 -2.78 17.63 4.40
N GLN A 42 -1.74 18.15 3.76
CA GLN A 42 -0.54 17.37 3.46
C GLN A 42 0.16 16.88 4.73
N ARG A 43 0.25 17.71 5.78
CA ARG A 43 0.80 17.29 7.08
C ARG A 43 0.00 16.16 7.72
N LEU A 44 -1.33 16.21 7.62
CA LEU A 44 -2.18 15.11 8.09
C LEU A 44 -1.93 13.83 7.32
N VAL A 45 -1.89 13.90 5.99
CA VAL A 45 -1.58 12.74 5.14
C VAL A 45 -0.23 12.12 5.49
N MET A 46 0.83 12.94 5.65
CA MET A 46 2.14 12.46 6.06
C MET A 46 2.08 11.74 7.43
N ARG A 47 1.39 12.32 8.41
CA ARG A 47 1.20 11.71 9.74
C ARG A 47 0.48 10.37 9.62
N ASP A 48 -0.63 10.34 8.90
CA ASP A 48 -1.49 9.17 8.78
C ASP A 48 -0.75 8.02 8.08
N ILE A 49 0.05 8.32 7.06
CA ILE A 49 0.92 7.34 6.40
C ILE A 49 1.96 6.78 7.37
N VAL A 50 2.61 7.62 8.18
CA VAL A 50 3.61 7.17 9.16
C VAL A 50 2.99 6.30 10.26
N GLN A 51 1.77 6.62 10.68
CA GLN A 51 1.02 5.91 11.73
C GLN A 51 0.25 4.69 11.21
N CYS A 52 0.10 4.55 9.89
CA CYS A 52 -0.62 3.46 9.28
C CYS A 52 0.05 2.12 9.62
N ARG A 53 -0.77 1.15 10.06
CA ARG A 53 -0.30 -0.18 10.47
C ARG A 53 -0.43 -1.24 9.37
N THR A 54 -0.82 -0.87 8.15
CA THR A 54 -1.01 -1.81 7.02
C THR A 54 0.21 -2.68 6.78
N ALA A 55 1.43 -2.16 6.94
CA ALA A 55 2.65 -2.96 6.81
C ALA A 55 2.75 -4.13 7.80
N ALA A 56 2.24 -3.92 9.02
CA ALA A 56 2.26 -4.91 10.11
C ALA A 56 0.99 -5.77 10.16
N LEU A 57 -0.13 -5.25 9.65
CA LEU A 57 -1.43 -5.92 9.64
C LEU A 57 -1.76 -6.61 8.30
N GLY A 58 -1.01 -6.31 7.24
CA GLY A 58 -1.34 -6.67 5.86
C GLY A 58 -2.29 -5.67 5.20
N GLY A 59 -2.40 -5.78 3.87
CA GLY A 59 -3.44 -5.12 3.08
C GLY A 59 -4.77 -5.87 3.17
N HIS A 60 -5.86 -5.18 2.85
CA HIS A 60 -7.16 -5.83 2.65
C HIS A 60 -7.34 -6.09 1.16
N VAL A 61 -7.79 -7.29 0.81
CA VAL A 61 -8.19 -7.65 -0.55
C VAL A 61 -9.64 -8.05 -0.49
N ASP A 62 -10.48 -7.36 -1.25
CA ASP A 62 -11.91 -7.66 -1.33
C ASP A 62 -12.16 -8.59 -2.51
N GLU A 63 -12.65 -9.82 -2.26
CA GLU A 63 -13.04 -10.76 -3.31
C GLU A 63 -14.57 -10.76 -3.49
N CYS A 64 -15.03 -10.72 -4.74
CA CYS A 64 -16.44 -10.86 -5.08
C CYS A 64 -16.88 -12.33 -5.00
N ASP A 65 -17.76 -12.65 -4.05
CA ASP A 65 -18.31 -14.02 -3.87
C ASP A 65 -19.03 -14.59 -5.12
N SER A 66 -19.43 -13.73 -6.05
CA SER A 66 -20.18 -14.13 -7.27
C SER A 66 -19.26 -14.44 -8.46
N CYS A 67 -18.14 -13.73 -8.61
CA CYS A 67 -17.28 -13.86 -9.78
C CYS A 67 -15.77 -14.06 -9.48
N GLY A 68 -15.36 -14.04 -8.21
CA GLY A 68 -13.95 -14.16 -7.80
C GLY A 68 -13.09 -12.94 -8.15
N GLY A 69 -13.70 -11.82 -8.52
CA GLY A 69 -12.96 -10.60 -8.83
C GLY A 69 -12.42 -9.93 -7.58
N LEU A 70 -11.13 -9.58 -7.58
CA LEU A 70 -10.46 -8.88 -6.47
C LEU A 70 -10.53 -7.35 -6.64
N ARG A 71 -10.65 -6.59 -5.54
CA ARG A 71 -10.54 -5.12 -5.48
C ARG A 71 -9.44 -4.67 -4.53
#